data_AF-A0A2A3HIW7-F1
#
_entry.id   AF-A0A2A3HIW7-F1
#
_cell.length_a   1.000
_cell.length_b   1.000
_cell.length_c   1.000
_cell.angle_alpha   90.00
_cell.angle_beta   90.00
_cell.angle_gamma   90.00
#
_symmetry.space_group_name_H-M   'P 1'
#
loop_
_entity.id
_entity.type
_entity.pdbx_description
1 polymer ?
#
loop_
_entity_poly.entity_id
_entity_poly.type
_entity_poly.pdbx_seq_one_letter_code
_entity_poly.pdbx_strand_id
1 'polypeptide(L)'
;MELILQIPPQAATNNIPRQMTLVRMGYPDVAIAEARDSILPAEIHFSERDAFPWGDFLQKLAILWQLSRNDSIPKEFQLKKPLPPKIVELIPQIPSNKALEVLKKLGSNGFFSAFSKFNPPAF
;
A
#
# COMPACT_ATOMS: atom_id res chain seq x y z
N MET A 1 -14.80 3.08 -6.25
CA MET A 1 -13.72 2.36 -6.95
C MET A 1 -12.84 1.77 -5.87
N GLU A 2 -12.92 0.47 -5.62
CA GLU A 2 -12.12 -0.17 -4.58
C GLU A 2 -10.67 -0.36 -5.05
N LEU A 3 -9.71 -0.26 -4.13
CA LEU A 3 -8.30 -0.51 -4.41
C LEU A 3 -8.07 -2.03 -4.42
N ILE A 4 -8.30 -2.66 -5.57
CA ILE A 4 -8.08 -4.11 -5.78
C ILE A 4 -6.73 -4.31 -6.44
N LEU A 5 -5.90 -5.18 -5.84
CA LEU A 5 -4.58 -5.59 -6.28
C LEU A 5 -4.61 -7.03 -6.79
N GLN A 6 -3.78 -7.32 -7.79
CA GLN A 6 -3.51 -8.68 -8.23
C GLN A 6 -2.26 -9.18 -7.51
N ILE A 7 -2.42 -10.10 -6.58
CA ILE A 7 -1.31 -10.72 -5.85
C ILE A 7 -0.84 -11.95 -6.65
N PRO A 8 0.46 -12.04 -6.99
CA PRO A 8 0.99 -13.19 -7.70
C PRO A 8 0.94 -14.48 -6.85
N PRO A 9 0.97 -15.67 -7.48
CA PRO A 9 1.08 -16.94 -6.79
C PRO A 9 2.34 -17.02 -5.92
N GLN A 10 2.18 -17.33 -4.64
CA GLN A 10 3.27 -17.50 -3.68
C GLN A 10 2.83 -18.36 -2.48
N ALA A 11 3.76 -18.70 -1.60
CA ALA A 11 3.46 -19.52 -0.41
C ALA A 11 2.32 -18.92 0.44
N ALA A 12 2.33 -17.61 0.69
CA ALA A 12 1.29 -16.91 1.45
C ALA A 12 -0.10 -16.99 0.79
N THR A 13 -0.18 -17.20 -0.52
CA THR A 13 -1.45 -17.32 -1.26
C THR A 13 -1.79 -18.76 -1.64
N ASN A 14 -1.18 -19.77 -1.00
CA ASN A 14 -1.31 -21.18 -1.38
C ASN A 14 -0.94 -21.45 -2.85
N ASN A 15 0.03 -20.70 -3.38
CA ASN A 15 0.50 -20.77 -4.77
C ASN A 15 -0.59 -20.57 -5.84
N ILE A 16 -1.63 -19.79 -5.51
CA ILE A 16 -2.63 -19.34 -6.49
C ILE A 16 -2.63 -17.81 -6.57
N PRO A 17 -2.96 -17.22 -7.75
CA PRO A 17 -3.12 -15.78 -7.85
C PRO A 17 -4.37 -15.35 -7.07
N ARG A 18 -4.31 -14.19 -6.41
CA ARG A 18 -5.40 -13.68 -5.57
C ARG A 18 -5.75 -12.25 -5.92
N GLN A 19 -7.03 -11.91 -5.84
CA GLN A 19 -7.49 -10.52 -5.91
C GLN A 19 -7.72 -10.02 -4.50
N MET A 20 -6.98 -8.98 -4.09
CA MET A 20 -7.00 -8.55 -2.69
C MET A 20 -7.01 -7.02 -2.56
N THR A 21 -7.57 -6.52 -1.45
CA THR A 21 -7.46 -5.11 -1.06
C THR A 21 -6.59 -4.99 0.19
N LEU A 22 -5.70 -4.00 0.23
CA LEU A 22 -4.93 -3.73 1.43
C LEU A 22 -5.86 -3.11 2.49
N VAL A 23 -5.93 -3.69 3.68
CA VAL A 23 -6.81 -3.20 4.75
C VAL A 23 -6.05 -2.31 5.73
N ARG A 24 -4.86 -2.75 6.16
CA ARG A 24 -4.02 -2.05 7.14
C ARG A 24 -2.57 -2.53 7.10
N MET A 25 -1.68 -1.77 7.73
CA MET A 25 -0.32 -2.21 8.03
C MET A 25 -0.24 -2.77 9.47
N GLY A 26 0.10 -4.04 9.59
CA GLY A 26 0.52 -4.69 10.84
C GLY A 26 1.97 -4.33 11.22
N TYR A 27 2.31 -4.54 12.49
CA TYR A 27 3.65 -4.29 13.01
C TYR A 27 4.59 -5.50 12.75
N PRO A 28 5.87 -5.31 12.37
CA PRO A 28 6.55 -4.05 12.06
C PRO A 28 6.63 -3.73 10.57
N ASP A 29 5.96 -4.44 9.65
CA ASP A 29 5.83 -4.04 8.21
C ASP A 29 4.95 -5.08 7.47
N VAL A 30 3.92 -5.58 8.16
CA VAL A 30 3.09 -6.66 7.64
C VAL A 30 1.92 -6.04 6.88
N ALA A 31 1.85 -6.22 5.57
CA ALA A 31 0.66 -5.82 4.81
C ALA A 31 -0.47 -6.82 5.07
N ILE A 32 -1.57 -6.36 5.66
CA ILE A 32 -2.76 -7.19 5.89
C ILE A 32 -3.74 -6.89 4.77
N ALA A 33 -3.99 -7.88 3.93
CA ALA A 33 -4.92 -7.76 2.81
C ALA A 33 -6.10 -8.70 2.95
N GLU A 34 -7.25 -8.26 2.44
CA GLU A 34 -8.48 -9.05 2.40
C GLU A 34 -8.79 -9.43 0.95
N ALA A 35 -9.14 -10.68 0.74
CA ALA A 35 -9.46 -11.25 -0.54
C ALA A 35 -10.84 -10.76 -1.04
N ARG A 36 -10.93 -10.55 -2.35
CA ARG A 36 -12.13 -10.17 -3.09
C ARG A 36 -12.56 -11.25 -4.08
N ASP A 37 -11.86 -12.39 -4.09
CA ASP A 37 -12.05 -13.51 -5.01
C ASP A 37 -12.92 -14.66 -4.45
N SER A 38 -13.49 -14.50 -3.25
CA SER A 38 -14.30 -15.53 -2.55
C SER A 38 -13.54 -16.84 -2.22
N ILE A 39 -12.21 -16.83 -2.28
CA ILE A 39 -11.39 -18.00 -1.93
C ILE A 39 -10.91 -17.86 -0.47
N LEU A 40 -10.78 -18.97 0.27
CA LEU A 40 -10.22 -18.97 1.62
C LEU A 40 -8.69 -19.15 1.61
N PRO A 41 -7.93 -18.61 2.59
CA PRO A 41 -8.37 -17.66 3.62
C PRO A 41 -8.72 -16.28 3.02
N ALA A 42 -9.64 -15.58 3.67
CA ALA A 42 -10.05 -14.24 3.26
C ALA A 42 -9.03 -13.17 3.67
N GLU A 43 -8.41 -13.29 4.84
CA GLU A 43 -7.34 -12.39 5.28
C GLU A 43 -5.98 -13.07 5.07
N ILE A 44 -5.03 -12.37 4.44
CA ILE A 44 -3.66 -12.84 4.24
C ILE A 44 -2.69 -11.76 4.74
N HIS A 45 -1.65 -12.21 5.45
CA HIS A 45 -0.61 -11.35 6.00
C HIS A 45 0.64 -11.50 5.15
N PHE A 46 1.10 -10.41 4.56
CA PHE A 46 2.30 -10.34 3.73
C PHE A 46 3.42 -9.70 4.53
N SER A 47 4.48 -10.45 4.78
CA SER A 47 5.73 -9.97 5.33
C SER A 47 6.58 -9.28 4.26
N GLU A 48 7.71 -8.66 4.64
CA GLU A 48 8.67 -8.08 3.69
C GLU A 48 9.28 -9.11 2.73
N ARG A 49 9.20 -10.41 3.05
CA ARG A 49 9.70 -11.50 2.19
C ARG A 49 8.68 -11.93 1.14
N ASP A 50 7.42 -11.54 1.30
CA ASP A 50 6.36 -11.91 0.38
C ASP A 50 6.27 -10.91 -0.77
N ALA A 51 5.93 -11.42 -1.95
CA ALA A 51 5.73 -10.63 -3.15
C ALA A 51 4.40 -9.87 -3.06
N PHE A 52 4.45 -8.64 -2.52
CA PHE A 52 3.32 -7.72 -2.53
C PHE A 52 3.49 -6.67 -3.65
N PRO A 53 2.45 -6.39 -4.46
CA PRO A 53 2.55 -5.51 -5.62
C PRO A 53 2.51 -4.03 -5.23
N TRP A 54 3.52 -3.57 -4.50
CA TRP A 54 3.64 -2.18 -4.03
C TRP A 54 3.61 -1.15 -5.16
N GLY A 55 4.11 -1.50 -6.35
CA GLY A 55 4.04 -0.64 -7.54
C GLY A 55 2.61 -0.36 -7.98
N ASP A 56 1.80 -1.41 -8.16
CA ASP A 56 0.38 -1.30 -8.52
C ASP A 56 -0.40 -0.56 -7.42
N PHE A 57 -0.10 -0.88 -6.15
CA PHE A 57 -0.67 -0.19 -5.02
C PHE A 57 -0.39 1.32 -5.04
N LEU A 58 0.87 1.73 -5.21
CA LEU A 58 1.25 3.14 -5.25
C LEU A 58 0.59 3.89 -6.41
N GLN A 59 0.52 3.29 -7.59
CA GLN A 59 -0.13 3.92 -8.75
C GLN A 59 -1.63 4.12 -8.52
N LYS A 60 -2.35 3.10 -8.05
CA LYS A 60 -3.78 3.20 -7.75
C LYS A 60 -4.04 4.18 -6.62
N LEU A 61 -3.21 4.15 -5.59
CA LEU A 61 -3.30 5.07 -4.46
C LEU A 61 -3.11 6.53 -4.90
N ALA A 62 -2.17 6.80 -5.81
CA ALA A 62 -1.96 8.14 -6.35
C ALA A 62 -3.16 8.66 -7.16
N ILE A 63 -3.79 7.79 -7.96
CA ILE A 63 -5.03 8.14 -8.66
C ILE A 63 -6.13 8.47 -7.65
N LEU A 64 -6.29 7.67 -6.59
CA LEU A 64 -7.30 7.93 -5.55
C LEU A 64 -7.04 9.22 -4.78
N TRP A 65 -5.78 9.55 -4.49
CA TRP A 65 -5.38 10.82 -3.89
C TRP A 65 -5.72 12.01 -4.79
N GLN A 66 -5.44 11.93 -6.09
CA GLN A 66 -5.80 12.98 -7.05
C GLN A 66 -7.32 13.18 -7.15
N LEU A 67 -8.08 12.09 -7.12
CA LEU A 67 -9.55 12.13 -7.16
C LEU A 67 -10.19 12.48 -5.81
N SER A 68 -9.40 12.70 -4.76
CA SER A 68 -9.88 12.96 -3.39
C SER A 68 -10.85 11.90 -2.86
N ARG A 69 -10.73 10.65 -3.32
CA ARG A 69 -11.63 9.53 -2.96
C ARG A 69 -11.13 8.79 -1.72
N ASN A 70 -11.30 9.41 -0.55
CA ASN A 70 -10.78 8.89 0.71
C ASN A 70 -11.46 7.59 1.18
N ASP A 71 -12.74 7.37 0.85
CA ASP A 71 -13.48 6.18 1.30
C ASP A 71 -12.91 4.87 0.75
N SER A 72 -12.25 4.96 -0.40
CA SER A 72 -11.60 3.84 -1.08
C SER A 72 -10.16 3.61 -0.64
N ILE A 73 -9.61 4.50 0.20
CA ILE A 73 -8.22 4.46 0.64
C ILE A 73 -8.18 3.93 2.07
N PRO A 74 -7.33 2.94 2.38
CA PRO A 74 -7.17 2.47 3.75
C PRO A 74 -6.80 3.64 4.66
N LYS A 75 -7.41 3.72 5.84
CA LYS A 75 -7.28 4.89 6.74
C LYS A 75 -5.83 5.33 6.98
N GLU A 76 -4.91 4.37 7.03
CA GLU A 76 -3.50 4.64 7.27
C GLU A 76 -2.77 5.32 6.10
N PHE A 77 -3.29 5.18 4.89
CA PHE A 77 -2.74 5.74 3.65
C PHE A 77 -3.50 6.99 3.17
N GLN A 78 -4.51 7.44 3.92
CA GLN A 78 -5.20 8.69 3.62
C GLN A 78 -4.27 9.88 3.84
N LEU A 79 -4.23 10.80 2.89
CA LEU A 79 -3.39 11.98 2.98
C LEU A 79 -3.88 12.89 4.11
N LYS A 80 -2.97 13.18 5.05
CA LYS A 80 -3.16 14.20 6.09
C LYS A 80 -2.83 15.61 5.58
N LYS A 81 -2.00 15.69 4.54
CA LYS A 81 -1.61 16.93 3.87
C LYS A 81 -1.50 16.69 2.37
N PRO A 82 -1.77 17.71 1.53
CA PRO A 82 -1.68 17.57 0.08
C PRO A 82 -0.26 17.20 -0.34
N LEU A 83 -0.15 16.32 -1.34
CA LEU A 83 1.13 16.01 -1.96
C LEU A 83 1.58 17.19 -2.86
N PRO A 84 2.86 17.57 -2.82
CA PRO A 84 3.41 18.53 -3.76
C PRO A 84 3.19 18.06 -5.21
N PRO A 85 2.81 18.97 -6.15
CA PRO A 85 2.54 18.61 -7.55
C PRO A 85 3.68 17.83 -8.21
N LYS A 86 4.92 18.22 -7.93
CA LYS A 86 6.12 17.53 -8.42
C LYS A 86 6.22 16.07 -7.97
N ILE A 87 5.76 15.75 -6.75
CA ILE A 87 5.74 14.36 -6.28
C ILE A 87 4.65 13.58 -7.04
N VAL A 88 3.48 14.18 -7.22
CA VAL A 88 2.36 13.56 -7.94
C VAL A 88 2.75 13.19 -9.37
N GLU A 89 3.46 14.06 -10.07
CA GLU A 89 3.96 13.82 -11.45
C GLU A 89 5.03 12.72 -11.52
N LEU A 90 5.79 12.53 -10.45
CA LEU A 90 6.84 11.52 -10.37
C LEU A 90 6.28 10.13 -10.05
N ILE A 91 5.13 10.03 -9.37
CA ILE A 91 4.61 8.72 -8.93
C ILE A 91 4.44 7.70 -10.07
N PRO A 92 3.82 8.05 -11.23
CA PRO A 92 3.68 7.12 -12.35
C PRO A 92 5.01 6.61 -12.92
N GLN A 93 6.09 7.35 -12.71
CA GLN A 93 7.44 7.04 -13.20
C GLN A 93 8.23 6.16 -12.23
N ILE A 94 7.72 5.92 -11.02
CA ILE A 94 8.42 5.13 -10.00
C ILE A 94 8.43 3.65 -10.42
N PRO A 95 9.61 3.03 -10.53
CA PRO A 95 9.72 1.60 -10.73
C PRO A 95 9.09 0.81 -9.58
N SER A 96 8.42 -0.31 -9.89
CA SER A 96 7.71 -1.13 -8.89
C SER A 96 8.58 -1.56 -7.71
N ASN A 97 9.87 -1.82 -7.94
CA ASN A 97 10.83 -2.21 -6.90
C ASN A 97 11.20 -1.06 -5.93
N LYS A 98 10.95 0.20 -6.31
CA LYS A 98 11.16 1.39 -5.46
C LYS A 98 9.88 1.90 -4.80
N ALA A 99 8.72 1.35 -5.17
CA ALA A 99 7.43 1.84 -4.70
C ALA A 99 7.28 1.76 -3.17
N LEU A 100 7.71 0.66 -2.55
CA LEU A 100 7.68 0.51 -1.09
C LEU A 100 8.58 1.55 -0.39
N GLU A 101 9.79 1.77 -0.91
CA GLU A 101 10.71 2.77 -0.35
C GLU A 101 10.11 4.18 -0.41
N VAL A 102 9.46 4.52 -1.52
CA VAL A 102 8.79 5.82 -1.67
C VAL A 102 7.60 5.94 -0.72
N LEU A 103 6.78 4.90 -0.56
CA LEU A 103 5.71 4.87 0.43
C LEU A 103 6.24 5.06 1.85
N LYS A 104 7.30 4.35 2.23
CA LYS A 104 7.97 4.51 3.53
C LYS A 104 8.43 5.97 3.72
N LYS A 105 9.10 6.57 2.72
CA LYS A 105 9.54 7.99 2.76
C LYS A 105 8.38 8.98 2.90
N LEU A 106 7.29 8.78 2.17
CA LEU A 106 6.11 9.66 2.27
C LEU A 106 5.43 9.53 3.64
N GLY A 107 5.32 8.31 4.17
CA GLY A 107 4.81 8.04 5.51
C GLY A 107 5.66 8.69 6.60
N SER A 108 6.99 8.52 6.55
CA SER A 108 7.93 9.14 7.50
C SER A 108 7.93 10.66 7.44
N ASN A 109 7.70 11.25 6.26
CA ASN A 109 7.51 12.69 6.10
C ASN A 109 6.14 13.20 6.58
N GLY A 110 5.29 12.32 7.12
CA GLY A 110 3.99 12.66 7.71
C GLY A 110 2.90 12.97 6.69
N PHE A 111 3.01 12.51 5.44
CA PHE A 111 1.93 12.65 4.46
C PHE A 111 0.72 11.79 4.81
N PHE A 112 0.95 10.64 5.46
CA PHE A 112 -0.07 9.72 5.96
C PHE A 112 0.47 8.98 7.20
N SER A 113 -0.31 8.11 7.85
CA SER A 113 0.10 7.46 9.11
C SER A 113 0.75 6.08 8.95
N ALA A 114 0.52 5.39 7.84
CA ALA A 114 1.30 4.21 7.49
C ALA A 114 2.79 4.56 7.48
N PHE A 115 3.62 3.63 7.94
CA PHE A 115 5.08 3.81 8.06
C PHE A 115 5.57 4.95 8.99
N SER A 116 4.68 5.72 9.63
CA SER A 116 5.08 6.79 10.56
C SER A 116 5.78 6.30 11.83
N LYS A 117 5.55 5.04 12.23
CA LYS A 117 6.20 4.39 13.39
C LYS A 117 7.70 4.11 13.17
N PHE A 118 8.22 4.33 11.98
CA PHE A 118 9.63 4.07 11.63
C PHE A 118 10.54 5.29 11.74
N ASN A 119 10.01 6.44 12.19
CA ASN A 119 10.86 7.52 12.66
C ASN A 119 10.88 7.45 14.20
N PRO A 120 11.93 6.89 14.84
CA PRO A 120 12.12 7.19 16.26
C PRO A 120 12.16 8.73 16.40
N PRO A 121 11.55 9.32 17.43
CA PRO A 121 11.77 10.73 17.69
C PRO A 121 13.28 10.95 17.76
N ALA A 122 13.78 11.86 16.93
CA ALA A 122 15.13 12.38 17.09
C ALA A 122 15.14 13.07 18.47
N PHE A 123 15.67 12.37 19.46
CA PHE A 123 15.99 12.91 20.78
C PHE A 123 17.21 13.82 20.67
#